data_AF-A0AAV6AZZ5-F1
#
_entry.id   AF-A0AAV6AZZ5-F1
#
_cell.length_a   1.000
_cell.length_b   1.000
_cell.length_c   1.000
_cell.angle_alpha   90.00
_cell.angle_beta   90.00
_cell.angle_gamma   90.00
#
_symmetry.space_group_name_H-M   'P 1'
#
loop_
_entity.id
_entity.type
_entity.pdbx_description
1 polymer ?
#
loop_
_entity_poly.entity_id
_entity_poly.type
_entity_poly.pdbx_seq_one_letter_code
_entity_poly.pdbx_strand_id
1 'polypeptide(L)'
;VDLLLDRGAEVNRLSPNGETALSIADSQWGNSPPSPEIGKVLRQHGAIEDLQRSSSITVARGLGKRNTFQQGTNNLNRFTLFEAIAQHYMTEQSPFAFPDFSRVKLRRLKGKTPNEETVLDLETAFKLGDCSKDEWLEWGDLIEIPEQDRGISEAWLGFPQEVRNTLNNCLEKKVQVIVKGQTNTIALHVELLRVPVAMPGLGVPTLLPSSLSAVPATPAPEVEIKLSQDKTGGWLNGVVRAANVIRSSSDLSRVKVMRAAPITHEKREMTFDLRQMDKRNDLWLRNGDVIEIPEKP
;
A
#
# COMPACT_ATOMS: atom_id res chain seq x y z
N VAL A 1 15.29 -4.55 -35.66
CA VAL A 1 14.88 -3.55 -34.66
C VAL A 1 15.22 -2.16 -35.18
N ASP A 2 16.45 -1.94 -35.66
CA ASP A 2 16.91 -0.67 -36.25
C ASP A 2 15.94 -0.09 -37.29
N LEU A 3 15.52 -0.89 -38.28
CA LEU A 3 14.58 -0.43 -39.31
C LEU A 3 13.28 0.18 -38.74
N LEU A 4 12.75 -0.33 -37.62
CA LEU A 4 11.54 0.22 -37.02
C LEU A 4 11.81 1.56 -36.33
N LEU A 5 12.92 1.62 -35.60
CA LEU A 5 13.33 2.81 -34.86
C LEU A 5 13.76 3.94 -35.80
N ASP A 6 14.47 3.62 -36.89
CA ASP A 6 14.80 4.55 -37.98
C ASP A 6 13.56 5.10 -38.70
N ARG A 7 12.44 4.36 -38.65
CA ARG A 7 11.15 4.77 -39.21
C ARG A 7 10.24 5.46 -38.18
N GLY A 8 10.79 5.84 -37.01
CA GLY A 8 10.11 6.64 -36.01
C GLY A 8 9.28 5.84 -35.00
N ALA A 9 9.53 4.53 -34.84
CA ALA A 9 8.92 3.78 -33.75
C ALA A 9 9.31 4.35 -32.37
N GLU A 10 8.33 4.53 -31.49
CA GLU A 10 8.53 5.04 -30.13
C GLU A 10 9.23 4.00 -29.24
N VAL A 11 10.55 4.15 -29.03
CA VAL A 11 11.38 3.21 -28.26
C VAL A 11 10.92 3.01 -26.80
N ASN A 12 10.31 4.04 -26.20
CA ASN A 12 9.90 4.10 -24.81
C ASN A 12 8.38 3.92 -24.61
N ARG A 13 7.66 3.47 -25.65
CA ARG A 13 6.23 3.19 -25.52
C ARG A 13 6.01 2.05 -24.53
N LEU A 14 5.08 2.26 -23.59
CA LEU A 14 4.64 1.26 -22.64
C LEU A 14 3.55 0.38 -23.25
N SER A 15 3.63 -0.93 -23.03
CA SER A 15 2.54 -1.87 -23.31
C SER A 15 1.35 -1.61 -22.37
N PRO A 16 0.15 -2.18 -22.63
CA PRO A 16 -0.95 -2.16 -21.67
C PRO A 16 -0.60 -2.75 -20.29
N ASN A 17 0.42 -3.61 -20.23
CA ASN A 17 0.96 -4.19 -19.00
C ASN A 17 2.08 -3.35 -18.37
N GLY A 18 2.41 -2.20 -18.96
CA GLY A 18 3.45 -1.29 -18.46
C GLY A 18 4.87 -1.67 -18.87
N GLU A 19 5.07 -2.56 -19.84
CA GLU A 19 6.41 -3.01 -20.26
C GLU A 19 6.96 -2.13 -21.38
N THR A 20 8.28 -1.90 -21.40
CA THR A 20 8.96 -1.28 -22.55
C THR A 20 9.60 -2.34 -23.43
N ALA A 21 9.93 -1.98 -24.67
CA ALA A 21 10.73 -2.84 -25.53
C ALA A 21 12.06 -3.25 -24.87
N LEU A 22 12.67 -2.35 -24.08
CA LEU A 22 13.91 -2.61 -23.34
C LEU A 22 13.69 -3.61 -22.21
N SER A 23 12.66 -3.41 -21.37
CA SER A 23 12.38 -4.33 -20.26
C SER A 23 12.06 -5.73 -20.77
N ILE A 24 11.38 -5.83 -21.92
CA ILE A 24 11.11 -7.08 -22.61
C ILE A 24 12.42 -7.74 -23.06
N ALA A 25 13.29 -7.00 -23.76
CA ALA A 25 14.55 -7.54 -24.28
C ALA A 25 15.50 -8.01 -23.18
N ASP A 26 15.53 -7.35 -22.02
CA ASP A 26 16.38 -7.71 -20.89
C ASP A 26 15.76 -8.83 -20.00
N SER A 27 14.48 -9.17 -20.22
CA SER A 27 13.78 -10.19 -19.44
C SER A 27 13.70 -11.53 -20.17
N GLN A 28 13.64 -12.62 -19.41
CA GLN A 28 13.22 -13.90 -19.98
C GLN A 28 11.71 -13.88 -20.18
N TRP A 29 11.25 -13.98 -21.43
CA TRP A 29 9.82 -14.07 -21.74
C TRP A 29 9.48 -15.49 -22.22
N GLY A 30 8.82 -16.25 -21.35
CA GLY A 30 8.52 -17.66 -21.62
C GLY A 30 9.80 -18.47 -21.78
N ASN A 31 9.96 -19.10 -22.94
CA ASN A 31 11.18 -19.87 -23.28
C ASN A 31 12.24 -19.03 -24.00
N SER A 32 11.97 -17.75 -24.30
CA SER A 32 12.93 -16.89 -24.98
C SER A 32 13.90 -16.29 -23.95
N PRO A 33 15.22 -16.49 -24.12
CA PRO A 33 16.20 -15.86 -23.25
C PRO A 33 16.24 -14.34 -23.49
N PRO A 34 16.76 -13.56 -22.54
CA PRO A 34 17.11 -12.16 -22.77
C PRO A 34 17.97 -11.99 -24.03
N SER A 35 17.81 -10.87 -24.73
CA SER A 35 18.62 -10.51 -25.90
C SER A 35 19.46 -9.26 -25.63
N PRO A 36 20.72 -9.43 -25.20
CA PRO A 36 21.64 -8.32 -24.96
C PRO A 36 21.86 -7.44 -26.20
N GLU A 37 21.84 -8.02 -27.39
CA GLU A 37 22.03 -7.31 -28.65
C GLU A 37 20.87 -6.36 -28.94
N ILE A 38 19.62 -6.82 -28.75
CA ILE A 38 18.43 -5.97 -28.88
C ILE A 38 18.43 -4.90 -27.79
N GLY A 39 18.75 -5.27 -26.54
CA GLY A 39 18.87 -4.31 -25.44
C GLY A 39 19.88 -3.21 -25.74
N LYS A 40 21.03 -3.55 -26.34
CA LYS A 40 22.06 -2.58 -26.76
C LYS A 40 21.54 -1.61 -27.83
N VAL A 41 20.87 -2.11 -28.86
CA VAL A 41 20.28 -1.27 -29.93
C VAL A 41 19.23 -0.33 -29.35
N LEU A 42 18.35 -0.82 -28.48
CA LEU A 42 17.32 -0.01 -27.83
C LEU A 42 17.94 1.12 -26.99
N ARG A 43 18.99 0.83 -26.21
CA ARG A 43 19.75 1.84 -25.45
C ARG A 43 20.40 2.87 -26.37
N GLN A 44 21.00 2.44 -27.49
CA GLN A 44 21.58 3.34 -28.50
C GLN A 44 20.54 4.29 -29.12
N HIS A 45 19.28 3.90 -29.14
CA HIS A 45 18.17 4.72 -29.61
C HIS A 45 17.40 5.41 -28.49
N GLY A 46 17.99 5.50 -27.28
CA GLY A 46 17.46 6.30 -26.19
C GLY A 46 16.38 5.61 -25.35
N ALA A 47 16.35 4.27 -25.34
CA ALA A 47 15.55 3.54 -24.38
C ALA A 47 15.93 3.92 -22.94
N ILE A 48 14.92 4.14 -22.11
CA ILE A 48 15.07 4.54 -20.72
C ILE A 48 15.08 3.29 -19.85
N GLU A 49 16.14 3.14 -19.05
CA GLU A 49 16.23 2.09 -18.06
C GLU A 49 15.07 2.17 -17.06
N ASP A 50 14.53 1.02 -16.69
CA ASP A 50 13.52 0.89 -15.64
C ASP A 50 12.18 1.63 -15.85
N LEU A 51 11.93 2.21 -17.03
CA LEU A 51 10.72 2.98 -17.30
C LEU A 51 9.42 2.19 -17.06
N GLN A 52 9.46 0.86 -17.13
CA GLN A 52 8.34 -0.02 -16.79
C GLN A 52 7.82 0.17 -15.36
N ARG A 53 8.64 0.69 -14.45
CA ARG A 53 8.24 0.99 -13.06
C ARG A 53 7.40 2.26 -12.93
N SER A 54 7.36 3.13 -13.94
CA SER A 54 6.82 4.50 -13.86
C SER A 54 5.38 4.61 -13.34
N SER A 55 4.60 3.54 -13.38
CA SER A 55 3.21 3.50 -12.90
C SER A 55 3.00 2.61 -11.67
N SER A 56 4.08 2.25 -10.96
CA SER A 56 4.02 1.39 -9.78
C SER A 56 4.95 1.86 -8.68
N ILE A 57 4.59 1.53 -7.44
CA ILE A 57 5.52 1.51 -6.30
C ILE A 57 5.83 0.03 -6.04
N THR A 58 7.10 -0.32 -6.07
CA THR A 58 7.55 -1.72 -6.07
C THR A 58 8.41 -2.00 -4.85
N VAL A 59 8.13 -3.12 -4.16
CA VAL A 59 9.03 -3.68 -3.15
C VAL A 59 9.83 -4.83 -3.77
N ALA A 60 11.12 -4.90 -3.47
CA ALA A 60 12.03 -5.87 -4.05
C ALA A 60 13.04 -6.46 -3.07
N ARG A 61 13.55 -7.63 -3.43
CA ARG A 61 14.69 -8.30 -2.82
C ARG A 61 15.46 -9.07 -3.89
N GLY A 62 16.67 -8.62 -4.20
CA GLY A 62 17.46 -9.18 -5.29
C GLY A 62 16.69 -9.16 -6.62
N LEU A 63 16.50 -10.33 -7.23
CA LEU A 63 15.71 -10.47 -8.47
C LEU A 63 14.20 -10.48 -8.23
N GLY A 64 13.74 -10.71 -6.99
CA GLY A 64 12.32 -10.72 -6.64
C GLY A 64 11.75 -9.31 -6.60
N LYS A 65 10.65 -9.07 -7.32
CA LYS A 65 9.91 -7.80 -7.33
C LYS A 65 8.42 -8.05 -7.09
N ARG A 66 7.76 -7.13 -6.39
CA ARG A 66 6.31 -7.11 -6.14
C ARG A 66 5.79 -5.69 -6.28
N ASN A 67 4.83 -5.48 -7.17
CA ASN A 67 4.12 -4.21 -7.27
C ASN A 67 3.18 -4.11 -6.06
N THR A 68 3.51 -3.23 -5.13
CA THR A 68 2.71 -3.00 -3.92
C THR A 68 1.54 -2.07 -4.22
N PHE A 69 1.79 -1.02 -4.99
CA PHE A 69 0.75 -0.11 -5.48
C PHE A 69 0.88 0.10 -6.97
N GLN A 70 -0.26 0.21 -7.65
CA GLN A 70 -0.35 0.55 -9.06
C GLN A 70 -1.07 1.89 -9.22
N GLN A 71 -0.57 2.72 -10.14
CA GLN A 71 -1.15 4.02 -10.43
C GLN A 71 -2.52 3.87 -11.12
N GLY A 72 -3.51 4.55 -10.53
CA GLY A 72 -4.83 4.74 -11.13
C GLY A 72 -4.81 5.71 -12.31
N THR A 73 -5.89 5.75 -13.08
CA THR A 73 -6.00 6.68 -14.22
C THR A 73 -6.26 8.12 -13.79
N ASN A 74 -6.69 8.32 -12.54
CA ASN A 74 -7.03 9.62 -11.96
C ASN A 74 -5.89 10.25 -11.11
N ASN A 75 -4.77 9.53 -10.91
CA ASN A 75 -3.61 9.95 -10.14
C ASN A 75 -3.93 10.60 -8.77
N LEU A 76 -4.95 10.09 -8.06
CA LEU A 76 -5.40 10.66 -6.79
C LEU A 76 -4.56 10.22 -5.59
N ASN A 77 -3.94 9.05 -5.68
CA ASN A 77 -3.27 8.41 -4.57
C ASN A 77 -1.77 8.76 -4.54
N ARG A 78 -1.27 8.95 -3.32
CA ARG A 78 0.14 9.03 -2.98
C ARG A 78 0.33 8.34 -1.65
N PHE A 79 1.39 7.57 -1.54
CA PHE A 79 1.66 6.65 -0.44
C PHE A 79 2.96 7.01 0.26
N THR A 80 3.12 6.52 1.48
CA THR A 80 4.35 6.65 2.25
C THR A 80 5.16 5.35 2.26
N LEU A 81 6.41 5.43 2.69
CA LEU A 81 7.31 4.30 2.79
C LEU A 81 6.77 3.23 3.76
N PHE A 82 6.26 3.64 4.91
CA PHE A 82 5.70 2.74 5.91
C PHE A 82 4.40 2.09 5.41
N GLU A 83 3.56 2.81 4.66
CA GLU A 83 2.37 2.22 4.02
C GLU A 83 2.77 1.13 3.03
N ALA A 84 3.79 1.36 2.20
CA ALA A 84 4.28 0.37 1.25
C ALA A 84 4.88 -0.86 1.94
N ILE A 85 5.64 -0.66 3.03
CA ILE A 85 6.16 -1.76 3.85
C ILE A 85 5.01 -2.54 4.49
N ALA A 86 4.11 -1.87 5.21
CA ALA A 86 2.98 -2.52 5.87
C ALA A 86 2.13 -3.31 4.86
N GLN A 87 1.71 -2.68 3.77
CA GLN A 87 0.90 -3.34 2.74
C GLN A 87 1.58 -4.59 2.16
N HIS A 88 2.89 -4.53 1.94
CA HIS A 88 3.65 -5.68 1.41
C HIS A 88 3.66 -6.88 2.37
N TYR A 89 3.67 -6.63 3.69
CA TYR A 89 3.78 -7.68 4.71
C TYR A 89 2.44 -8.08 5.36
N MET A 90 1.39 -7.28 5.19
CA MET A 90 0.04 -7.59 5.67
C MET A 90 -0.67 -8.64 4.82
N THR A 91 -0.38 -8.71 3.52
CA THR A 91 -0.93 -9.75 2.66
C THR A 91 -0.20 -11.07 2.96
N GLU A 92 -0.91 -12.05 3.52
CA GLU A 92 -0.36 -13.37 3.87
C GLU A 92 0.50 -13.93 2.72
N GLN A 93 1.70 -14.43 3.07
CA GLN A 93 2.72 -14.99 2.17
C GLN A 93 3.62 -13.95 1.46
N SER A 94 4.11 -12.93 2.17
CA SER A 94 5.28 -12.20 1.64
C SER A 94 6.46 -13.18 1.49
N PRO A 95 7.03 -13.32 0.28
CA PRO A 95 8.24 -14.13 0.07
C PRO A 95 9.47 -13.49 0.70
N PHE A 96 9.35 -12.30 1.30
CA PHE A 96 10.45 -11.51 1.84
C PHE A 96 10.56 -11.62 3.37
N ALA A 97 10.43 -12.83 3.91
CA ALA A 97 10.67 -13.11 5.32
C ALA A 97 12.02 -12.57 5.83
N PHE A 98 12.13 -12.23 7.11
CA PHE A 98 13.36 -11.70 7.73
C PHE A 98 13.91 -10.42 7.06
N PRO A 99 13.16 -9.31 7.03
CA PRO A 99 13.69 -8.06 6.50
C PRO A 99 14.85 -7.50 7.33
N ASP A 100 15.91 -7.09 6.66
CA ASP A 100 16.93 -6.21 7.23
C ASP A 100 16.55 -4.75 6.98
N PHE A 101 16.00 -4.11 8.02
CA PHE A 101 15.57 -2.72 7.97
C PHE A 101 16.69 -1.70 8.20
N SER A 102 17.91 -2.14 8.52
CA SER A 102 19.05 -1.23 8.75
C SER A 102 19.65 -0.68 7.45
N ARG A 103 19.34 -1.31 6.30
CA ARG A 103 19.93 -1.03 4.99
C ARG A 103 18.92 -1.06 3.86
N VAL A 104 17.72 -0.52 4.10
CA VAL A 104 16.70 -0.38 3.05
C VAL A 104 17.21 0.58 1.99
N LYS A 105 17.03 0.27 0.71
CA LYS A 105 17.38 1.21 -0.37
C LYS A 105 16.13 1.69 -1.06
N LEU A 106 15.96 3.01 -1.13
CA LEU A 106 14.93 3.67 -1.92
C LEU A 106 15.56 4.14 -3.24
N ARG A 107 15.11 3.58 -4.36
CA ARG A 107 15.55 3.94 -5.70
C ARG A 107 14.45 4.68 -6.45
N ARG A 108 14.63 5.98 -6.64
CA ARG A 108 13.69 6.85 -7.36
C ARG A 108 13.98 6.88 -8.85
N LEU A 109 12.94 6.63 -9.64
CA LEU A 109 13.01 6.68 -11.10
C LEU A 109 13.13 8.14 -11.57
N LYS A 110 14.18 8.48 -12.32
CA LYS A 110 14.41 9.83 -12.86
C LYS A 110 14.36 9.88 -14.40
N GLY A 111 13.77 8.87 -15.03
CA GLY A 111 13.67 8.80 -16.48
C GLY A 111 15.04 8.64 -17.14
N LYS A 112 15.44 9.60 -17.99
CA LYS A 112 16.71 9.52 -18.75
C LYS A 112 17.97 9.65 -17.90
N THR A 113 17.87 10.16 -16.67
CA THR A 113 19.01 10.23 -15.75
C THR A 113 19.08 8.97 -14.89
N PRO A 114 20.27 8.59 -14.40
CA PRO A 114 20.40 7.49 -13.46
C PRO A 114 19.41 7.62 -12.30
N ASN A 115 18.91 6.48 -11.83
CA ASN A 115 18.05 6.45 -10.66
C ASN A 115 18.79 7.02 -9.45
N GLU A 116 18.09 7.80 -8.65
CA GLU A 116 18.60 8.29 -7.37
C GLU A 116 18.42 7.19 -6.33
N GLU A 117 19.49 6.82 -5.63
CA GLU A 117 19.47 5.81 -4.58
C GLU A 117 19.75 6.46 -3.22
N THR A 118 18.86 6.23 -2.26
CA THR A 118 19.05 6.61 -0.87
C THR A 118 19.05 5.36 0.00
N VAL A 119 20.04 5.22 0.87
CA VAL A 119 20.10 4.15 1.87
C VAL A 119 19.48 4.66 3.18
N LEU A 120 18.52 3.92 3.70
CA LEU A 120 17.72 4.27 4.87
C LEU A 120 17.94 3.22 5.97
N ASP A 121 18.33 3.69 7.15
CA ASP A 121 18.27 2.91 8.38
C ASP A 121 16.90 3.13 9.04
N LEU A 122 15.97 2.20 8.77
CA LEU A 122 14.66 2.16 9.39
C LEU A 122 14.65 1.36 10.69
N GLU A 123 15.71 0.58 10.99
CA GLU A 123 15.80 -0.17 12.22
C GLU A 123 15.83 0.78 13.42
N THR A 124 16.63 1.85 13.34
CA THR A 124 16.66 2.90 14.36
C THR A 124 15.30 3.59 14.50
N ALA A 125 14.62 3.86 13.39
CA ALA A 125 13.29 4.47 13.40
C ALA A 125 12.27 3.58 14.13
N PHE A 126 12.27 2.27 13.86
CA PHE A 126 11.38 1.31 14.51
C PHE A 126 11.69 1.07 15.98
N LYS A 127 12.96 1.13 16.39
CA LYS A 127 13.34 1.06 17.81
C LYS A 127 12.85 2.27 18.60
N LEU A 128 12.88 3.45 17.98
CA LEU A 128 12.50 4.72 18.62
C LEU A 128 11.02 5.10 18.45
N GLY A 129 10.28 4.42 17.59
CA GLY A 129 8.91 4.82 17.24
C GLY A 129 8.85 6.11 16.42
N ASP A 130 9.87 6.39 15.61
CA ASP A 130 10.02 7.67 14.90
C ASP A 130 9.23 7.69 13.58
N CYS A 131 8.03 8.27 13.61
CA CYS A 131 7.20 8.45 12.41
C CYS A 131 7.74 9.51 11.44
N SER A 132 8.73 10.33 11.83
CA SER A 132 9.32 11.34 10.94
C SER A 132 10.16 10.73 9.82
N LYS A 133 10.52 9.44 9.95
CA LYS A 133 11.19 8.65 8.92
C LYS A 133 10.24 8.05 7.90
N ASP A 134 8.94 8.27 8.06
CA ASP A 134 7.97 7.89 7.04
C ASP A 134 7.94 8.93 5.91
N GLU A 135 8.64 8.63 4.82
CA GLU A 135 8.78 9.53 3.69
C GLU A 135 7.70 9.30 2.63
N TRP A 136 7.35 10.36 1.91
CA TRP A 136 6.46 10.25 0.77
C TRP A 136 7.15 9.61 -0.43
N LEU A 137 6.47 8.64 -1.02
CA LEU A 137 6.92 7.97 -2.24
C LEU A 137 6.41 8.69 -3.50
N GLU A 138 7.11 8.41 -4.59
CA GLU A 138 6.77 8.78 -5.95
C GLU A 138 6.48 7.53 -6.80
N TRP A 139 5.65 7.68 -7.83
CA TRP A 139 5.45 6.61 -8.80
C TRP A 139 6.77 6.30 -9.51
N GLY A 140 7.11 5.02 -9.63
CA GLY A 140 8.42 4.57 -10.07
C GLY A 140 9.38 4.20 -8.94
N ASP A 141 9.11 4.57 -7.69
CA ASP A 141 9.97 4.21 -6.56
C ASP A 141 10.08 2.69 -6.38
N LEU A 142 11.32 2.22 -6.19
CA LEU A 142 11.66 0.84 -5.86
C LEU A 142 12.27 0.78 -4.46
N ILE A 143 11.66 0.00 -3.58
CA ILE A 143 12.06 -0.19 -2.20
C ILE A 143 12.74 -1.57 -2.10
N GLU A 144 14.07 -1.59 -2.04
CA GLU A 144 14.85 -2.82 -1.88
C GLU A 144 15.02 -3.12 -0.38
N ILE A 145 14.45 -4.24 0.08
CA ILE A 145 14.51 -4.69 1.47
C ILE A 145 15.39 -5.95 1.52
N PRO A 146 16.64 -5.85 2.00
CA PRO A 146 17.52 -7.00 2.13
C PRO A 146 16.96 -8.04 3.11
N GLU A 147 17.51 -9.26 3.05
CA GLU A 147 17.27 -10.27 4.08
C GLU A 147 18.29 -10.10 5.20
N GLN A 148 17.84 -10.28 6.44
CA GLN A 148 18.68 -10.29 7.62
C GLN A 148 19.50 -11.58 7.70
N ASP A 149 20.76 -11.49 8.13
CA ASP A 149 21.56 -12.66 8.43
C ASP A 149 20.95 -13.47 9.59
N ARG A 150 20.86 -14.79 9.43
CA ARG A 150 20.07 -15.66 10.32
C ARG A 150 20.47 -17.12 10.23
N GLY A 151 19.94 -17.93 11.15
CA GLY A 151 20.09 -19.38 11.09
C GLY A 151 19.31 -20.00 9.92
N ILE A 152 19.89 -21.04 9.28
CA ILE A 152 19.25 -21.75 8.15
C ILE A 152 17.89 -22.35 8.54
N SER A 153 17.76 -22.84 9.77
CA SER A 153 16.53 -23.46 10.31
C SER A 153 15.64 -22.48 11.09
N GLU A 154 16.01 -21.20 11.16
CA GLU A 154 15.20 -20.20 11.84
C GLU A 154 13.89 -19.99 11.08
N ALA A 155 12.78 -19.98 11.82
CA ALA A 155 11.45 -19.72 11.28
C ALA A 155 11.08 -18.25 11.47
N TRP A 156 10.57 -17.61 10.43
CA TRP A 156 10.12 -16.23 10.53
C TRP A 156 8.71 -16.18 11.12
N LEU A 157 8.60 -15.64 12.33
CA LEU A 157 7.32 -15.56 13.06
C LEU A 157 6.58 -14.23 12.82
N GLY A 158 7.03 -13.45 11.84
CA GLY A 158 6.58 -12.09 11.58
C GLY A 158 7.53 -11.04 12.16
N PHE A 159 7.07 -9.80 12.23
CA PHE A 159 7.89 -8.69 12.69
C PHE A 159 8.09 -8.67 14.22
N PRO A 160 9.28 -8.20 14.69
CA PRO A 160 9.48 -7.81 16.08
C PRO A 160 8.40 -6.83 16.58
N GLN A 161 8.19 -6.79 17.89
CA GLN A 161 7.12 -5.99 18.50
C GLN A 161 7.33 -4.49 18.25
N GLU A 162 8.58 -4.03 18.23
CA GLU A 162 9.00 -2.65 18.02
C GLU A 162 8.57 -2.15 16.64
N VAL A 163 8.83 -2.96 15.60
CA VAL A 163 8.41 -2.68 14.22
C VAL A 163 6.89 -2.62 14.13
N ARG A 164 6.18 -3.59 14.72
CA ARG A 164 4.71 -3.62 14.70
C ARG A 164 4.09 -2.43 15.42
N ASN A 165 4.61 -2.07 16.59
CA ASN A 165 4.15 -0.92 17.36
C ASN A 165 4.37 0.38 16.58
N THR A 166 5.55 0.55 15.99
CA THR A 166 5.86 1.76 15.22
C THR A 166 4.96 1.87 14.00
N LEU A 167 4.83 0.81 13.20
CA LEU A 167 3.96 0.83 12.02
C LEU A 167 2.49 1.05 12.40
N ASN A 168 2.00 0.41 13.47
CA ASN A 168 0.63 0.63 13.93
C ASN A 168 0.41 2.09 14.34
N ASN A 169 1.31 2.65 15.16
CA ASN A 169 1.20 4.03 15.64
C ASN A 169 1.33 5.06 14.51
N CYS A 170 2.29 4.88 13.59
CA CYS A 170 2.55 5.85 12.52
C CYS A 170 1.52 5.78 11.40
N LEU A 171 0.87 4.63 11.20
CA LEU A 171 -0.12 4.42 10.14
C LEU A 171 -1.56 4.45 10.65
N GLU A 172 -1.78 4.70 11.94
CA GLU A 172 -3.12 4.91 12.47
C GLU A 172 -3.76 6.14 11.80
N LYS A 173 -4.98 5.96 11.32
CA LYS A 173 -5.74 7.03 10.67
C LYS A 173 -7.15 7.07 11.23
N LYS A 174 -7.65 8.28 11.45
CA LYS A 174 -9.06 8.51 11.79
C LYS A 174 -9.75 9.16 10.62
N VAL A 175 -10.86 8.57 10.19
CA VAL A 175 -11.73 9.13 9.15
C VAL A 175 -13.14 9.27 9.70
N GLN A 176 -13.91 10.18 9.13
CA GLN A 176 -15.31 10.37 9.49
C GLN A 176 -16.21 9.91 8.35
N VAL A 177 -17.27 9.17 8.67
CA VAL A 177 -18.32 8.79 7.70
C VAL A 177 -19.65 9.37 8.14
N ILE A 178 -20.21 10.24 7.30
CA ILE A 178 -21.46 10.94 7.52
C ILE A 178 -22.56 10.26 6.70
N VAL A 179 -23.60 9.78 7.38
CA VAL A 179 -24.78 9.17 6.76
C VAL A 179 -26.04 9.75 7.40
N LYS A 180 -26.90 10.41 6.62
CA LYS A 180 -28.11 11.11 7.12
C LYS A 180 -27.81 12.09 8.27
N GLY A 181 -26.72 12.84 8.15
CA GLY A 181 -26.28 13.79 9.19
C GLY A 181 -25.69 13.16 10.45
N GLN A 182 -25.66 11.82 10.56
CA GLN A 182 -24.95 11.12 11.63
C GLN A 182 -23.49 10.91 11.25
N THR A 183 -22.58 11.48 12.04
CA THR A 183 -21.14 11.27 11.90
C THR A 183 -20.71 10.03 12.67
N ASN A 184 -19.94 9.15 12.03
CA ASN A 184 -19.31 7.99 12.64
C ASN A 184 -17.80 8.11 12.46
N THR A 185 -17.05 8.07 13.56
CA THR A 185 -15.59 8.09 13.51
C THR A 185 -15.07 6.66 13.37
N ILE A 186 -14.20 6.44 12.37
CA ILE A 186 -13.56 5.16 12.10
C ILE A 186 -12.06 5.32 12.37
N ALA A 187 -11.53 4.52 13.29
CA ALA A 187 -10.09 4.34 13.47
C ALA A 187 -9.61 3.16 12.62
N LEU A 188 -8.74 3.45 11.66
CA LEU A 188 -8.05 2.49 10.81
C LEU A 188 -6.67 2.22 11.40
N HIS A 189 -6.46 1.01 11.90
CA HIS A 189 -5.17 0.57 12.43
C HIS A 189 -4.55 -0.49 11.52
N VAL A 190 -3.25 -0.71 11.66
CA VAL A 190 -2.53 -1.75 10.95
C VAL A 190 -2.35 -2.96 11.87
N GLU A 191 -3.04 -4.05 11.57
CA GLU A 191 -2.84 -5.34 12.25
C GLU A 191 -1.87 -6.20 11.44
N LEU A 192 -0.57 -6.14 11.79
CA LEU A 192 0.45 -7.00 11.21
C LEU A 192 0.42 -8.36 11.91
N LEU A 193 0.17 -9.42 11.13
CA LEU A 193 0.04 -10.79 11.63
C LEU A 193 1.21 -11.17 12.54
N ARG A 194 0.86 -11.64 13.73
CA ARG A 194 1.69 -12.57 14.49
C ARG A 194 1.33 -13.94 13.94
N VAL A 195 2.26 -14.65 13.29
CA VAL A 195 1.98 -16.07 12.98
C VAL A 195 1.75 -16.75 14.33
N PRO A 196 0.56 -17.30 14.62
CA PRO A 196 0.39 -18.05 15.84
C PRO A 196 1.38 -19.20 15.77
N VAL A 197 2.31 -19.26 16.73
CA VAL A 197 3.13 -20.46 16.93
C VAL A 197 2.14 -21.54 17.31
N ALA A 198 1.67 -22.29 16.33
CA ALA A 198 0.98 -23.55 16.58
C ALA A 198 2.03 -24.46 17.19
N MET A 199 2.18 -24.41 18.52
CA MET A 199 2.78 -25.52 19.23
C MET A 199 1.80 -26.68 19.10
N PRO A 200 2.14 -27.76 18.38
CA PRO A 200 1.30 -28.94 18.39
C PRO A 200 1.45 -29.55 19.80
N GLY A 201 0.40 -29.52 20.62
CA GLY A 201 0.32 -30.43 21.76
C GLY A 201 -0.11 -29.93 23.14
N LEU A 202 -0.63 -28.71 23.32
CA LEU A 202 -1.26 -28.34 24.60
C LEU A 202 -2.71 -27.93 24.39
N GLY A 203 -3.60 -28.90 24.60
CA GLY A 203 -5.04 -28.66 24.70
C GLY A 203 -5.31 -27.78 25.92
N VAL A 204 -5.69 -26.53 25.68
CA VAL A 204 -6.22 -25.65 26.71
C VAL A 204 -7.72 -25.47 26.43
N PRO A 205 -8.62 -25.87 27.34
CA PRO A 205 -10.05 -25.70 27.14
C PRO A 205 -10.42 -24.23 27.32
N THR A 206 -11.00 -23.63 26.27
CA THR A 206 -11.56 -22.27 26.32
C THR A 206 -12.88 -22.32 27.09
N LEU A 207 -12.87 -21.89 28.35
CA LEU A 207 -14.08 -21.61 29.12
C LEU A 207 -14.50 -20.15 28.87
N LEU A 208 -15.68 -19.96 28.27
CA LEU A 208 -16.36 -18.67 28.22
C LEU A 208 -17.14 -18.46 29.54
N PRO A 209 -17.05 -17.28 30.19
CA PRO A 209 -18.09 -16.86 31.10
C PRO A 209 -19.07 -15.93 30.37
N SER A 210 -20.32 -16.39 30.27
CA SER A 210 -21.47 -15.53 30.03
C SER A 210 -21.89 -14.89 31.34
N SER A 211 -21.95 -13.55 31.41
CA SER A 211 -22.95 -12.87 32.23
C SER A 211 -23.20 -11.45 31.73
N LEU A 212 -24.48 -11.15 31.49
CA LEU A 212 -25.01 -9.82 31.22
C LEU A 212 -25.31 -9.15 32.57
N SER A 213 -24.98 -7.87 32.70
CA SER A 213 -25.60 -6.99 33.69
C SER A 213 -25.74 -5.59 33.08
N ALA A 214 -26.98 -5.10 33.05
CA ALA A 214 -27.34 -3.78 32.57
C ALA A 214 -27.17 -2.76 33.70
N VAL A 215 -26.43 -1.69 33.43
CA VAL A 215 -26.27 -0.51 34.30
C VAL A 215 -26.85 0.71 33.55
N PRO A 216 -27.48 1.69 34.23
CA PRO A 216 -28.20 2.78 33.56
C PRO A 216 -27.28 3.74 32.82
N ALA A 217 -27.83 4.34 31.76
CA ALA A 217 -27.15 5.15 30.75
C ALA A 217 -26.56 6.47 31.30
N THR A 218 -25.24 6.52 31.36
CA THR A 218 -24.45 7.73 31.12
C THR A 218 -24.48 8.06 29.61
N PRO A 219 -24.32 9.34 29.19
CA PRO A 219 -24.23 9.67 27.76
C PRO A 219 -23.07 8.89 27.16
N ALA A 220 -23.36 8.05 26.16
CA ALA A 220 -22.37 7.18 25.55
C ALA A 220 -21.24 8.05 24.97
N PRO A 221 -19.96 7.73 25.25
CA PRO A 221 -18.87 8.32 24.49
C PRO A 221 -19.08 7.94 23.02
N GLU A 222 -18.78 8.88 22.13
CA GLU A 222 -18.83 8.70 20.68
C GLU A 222 -18.13 7.37 20.32
N VAL A 223 -18.91 6.35 19.92
CA VAL A 223 -18.41 4.98 19.74
C VAL A 223 -17.55 4.94 18.47
N GLU A 224 -16.24 4.99 18.66
CA GLU A 224 -15.28 4.88 17.58
C GLU A 224 -15.29 3.44 17.00
N ILE A 225 -15.52 3.34 15.69
CA ILE A 225 -15.49 2.05 14.98
C ILE A 225 -14.03 1.71 14.67
N LYS A 226 -13.52 0.64 15.26
CA LYS A 226 -12.15 0.17 15.00
C LYS A 226 -12.15 -0.84 13.86
N LEU A 227 -11.50 -0.50 12.76
CA LEU A 227 -11.28 -1.40 11.63
C LEU A 227 -9.79 -1.57 11.39
N SER A 228 -9.41 -2.76 10.94
CA SER A 228 -8.02 -3.01 10.55
C SER A 228 -7.84 -2.88 9.03
N GLN A 229 -6.69 -2.33 8.65
CA GLN A 229 -6.29 -2.13 7.25
C GLN A 229 -5.95 -3.45 6.54
N ASP A 230 -5.73 -4.56 7.24
CA ASP A 230 -5.56 -5.89 6.62
C ASP A 230 -6.86 -6.38 5.96
N LYS A 231 -8.00 -6.10 6.61
CA LYS A 231 -9.33 -6.49 6.15
C LYS A 231 -9.90 -5.53 5.11
N THR A 232 -9.59 -4.25 5.24
CA THR A 232 -10.16 -3.19 4.38
C THR A 232 -9.21 -2.75 3.26
N GLY A 233 -7.93 -3.09 3.39
CA GLY A 233 -6.84 -2.56 2.58
C GLY A 233 -6.64 -1.05 2.74
N GLY A 234 -7.28 -0.38 3.71
CA GLY A 234 -7.22 1.09 3.83
C GLY A 234 -7.91 1.88 2.71
N TRP A 235 -8.60 1.18 1.80
CA TRP A 235 -9.29 1.77 0.64
C TRP A 235 -10.71 2.22 0.99
N LEU A 236 -11.17 3.32 0.40
CA LEU A 236 -12.49 3.91 0.63
C LEU A 236 -13.62 2.89 0.53
N ASN A 237 -13.66 2.11 -0.54
CA ASN A 237 -14.73 1.13 -0.76
C ASN A 237 -14.73 0.05 0.33
N GLY A 238 -13.55 -0.47 0.68
CA GLY A 238 -13.37 -1.48 1.73
C GLY A 238 -13.79 -0.95 3.10
N VAL A 239 -13.36 0.25 3.46
CA VAL A 239 -13.65 0.89 4.75
C VAL A 239 -15.14 1.21 4.88
N VAL A 240 -15.76 1.83 3.88
CA VAL A 240 -17.19 2.19 3.92
C VAL A 240 -18.08 0.95 4.09
N ARG A 241 -17.73 -0.16 3.45
CA ARG A 241 -18.47 -1.43 3.58
C ARG A 241 -18.23 -2.10 4.93
N ALA A 242 -16.99 -2.14 5.41
CA ALA A 242 -16.64 -2.77 6.68
C ALA A 242 -17.16 -1.99 7.90
N ALA A 243 -17.35 -0.67 7.78
CA ALA A 243 -17.88 0.17 8.85
C ALA A 243 -19.34 -0.14 9.20
N ASN A 244 -20.08 -0.81 8.30
CA ASN A 244 -21.49 -1.16 8.50
C ASN A 244 -22.40 0.05 8.81
N VAL A 245 -22.11 1.21 8.21
CA VAL A 245 -22.87 2.47 8.40
C VAL A 245 -23.82 2.79 7.23
N ILE A 246 -23.73 2.03 6.13
CA ILE A 246 -24.54 2.22 4.92
C ILE A 246 -26.00 1.83 5.22
N ARG A 247 -26.96 2.64 4.76
CA ARG A 247 -28.40 2.39 4.90
C ARG A 247 -29.02 1.99 3.56
N SER A 248 -30.22 1.41 3.59
CA SER A 248 -30.99 1.12 2.38
C SER A 248 -31.29 2.36 1.54
N SER A 249 -31.41 3.54 2.20
CA SER A 249 -31.59 4.84 1.56
C SER A 249 -30.29 5.51 1.08
N SER A 250 -29.12 4.94 1.34
CA SER A 250 -27.83 5.52 0.92
C SER A 250 -27.61 5.41 -0.59
N ASP A 251 -27.15 6.49 -1.20
CA ASP A 251 -26.74 6.56 -2.61
C ASP A 251 -25.22 6.39 -2.73
N LEU A 252 -24.80 5.17 -3.05
CA LEU A 252 -23.39 4.84 -3.25
C LEU A 252 -22.83 5.32 -4.59
N SER A 253 -23.64 5.90 -5.49
CA SER A 253 -23.16 6.36 -6.80
C SER A 253 -22.47 7.73 -6.76
N ARG A 254 -22.62 8.47 -5.65
CA ARG A 254 -22.15 9.85 -5.48
C ARG A 254 -21.53 10.08 -4.10
N VAL A 255 -20.75 9.11 -3.61
CA VAL A 255 -20.08 9.25 -2.31
C VAL A 255 -19.02 10.34 -2.42
N LYS A 256 -19.08 11.33 -1.53
CA LYS A 256 -18.12 12.43 -1.52
C LYS A 256 -17.04 12.17 -0.49
N VAL A 257 -15.81 12.50 -0.84
CA VAL A 257 -14.69 12.54 0.10
C VAL A 257 -14.11 13.94 0.10
N MET A 258 -14.09 14.55 1.27
CA MET A 258 -13.43 15.82 1.55
C MET A 258 -12.07 15.53 2.20
N ARG A 259 -11.01 16.03 1.57
CA ARG A 259 -9.64 15.93 2.08
C ARG A 259 -9.05 17.31 2.25
N ALA A 260 -8.62 17.63 3.46
CA ALA A 260 -7.86 18.85 3.71
C ALA A 260 -6.39 18.65 3.29
N ALA A 261 -5.81 19.63 2.62
CA ALA A 261 -4.38 19.67 2.36
C ALA A 261 -3.62 19.77 3.71
N PRO A 262 -2.53 19.00 3.92
CA PRO A 262 -1.86 18.95 5.22
C PRO A 262 -1.31 20.29 5.70
N ILE A 263 -0.92 21.18 4.78
CA ILE A 263 -0.26 22.46 5.09
C ILE A 263 -1.25 23.63 4.94
N THR A 264 -1.97 23.70 3.81
CA THR A 264 -2.85 24.84 3.52
C THR A 264 -4.24 24.70 4.12
N HIS A 265 -4.61 23.50 4.60
CA HIS A 265 -5.96 23.12 5.04
C HIS A 265 -7.05 23.33 3.99
N GLU A 266 -6.68 23.62 2.74
CA GLU A 266 -7.61 23.74 1.62
C GLU A 266 -8.31 22.41 1.40
N LYS A 267 -9.64 22.45 1.31
CA LYS A 267 -10.46 21.24 1.17
C LYS A 267 -10.64 20.90 -0.30
N ARG A 268 -10.22 19.70 -0.67
CA ARG A 268 -10.53 19.08 -1.96
C ARG A 268 -11.72 18.15 -1.80
N GLU A 269 -12.76 18.37 -2.60
CA GLU A 269 -13.90 17.44 -2.75
C GLU A 269 -13.64 16.48 -3.92
N MET A 270 -13.93 15.20 -3.72
CA MET A 270 -13.83 14.14 -4.73
C MET A 270 -15.10 13.29 -4.65
N THR A 271 -15.64 12.89 -5.80
CA THR A 271 -16.86 12.07 -5.86
C THR A 271 -16.55 10.70 -6.45
N PHE A 272 -17.05 9.65 -5.81
CA PHE A 272 -16.82 8.26 -6.18
C PHE A 272 -18.14 7.49 -6.32
N ASP A 273 -18.19 6.62 -7.33
CA ASP A 273 -19.22 5.60 -7.47
C ASP A 273 -18.74 4.30 -6.82
N LEU A 274 -19.25 4.00 -5.63
CA LEU A 274 -18.90 2.79 -4.87
C LEU A 274 -19.83 1.60 -5.16
N ARG A 275 -20.75 1.70 -6.14
CA ARG A 275 -21.62 0.59 -6.54
C ARG A 275 -20.82 -0.55 -7.17
N GLN A 276 -19.76 -0.20 -7.89
CA GLN A 276 -18.83 -1.13 -8.51
C GLN A 276 -17.45 -1.02 -7.87
N MET A 277 -16.74 -2.14 -7.78
CA MET A 277 -15.38 -2.13 -7.25
C MET A 277 -14.40 -1.80 -8.38
N ASP A 278 -13.95 -0.56 -8.42
CA ASP A 278 -12.81 -0.15 -9.24
C ASP A 278 -11.55 -0.07 -8.36
N LYS A 279 -10.88 -1.22 -8.18
CA LYS A 279 -9.67 -1.29 -7.35
C LYS A 279 -8.56 -0.35 -7.82
N ARG A 280 -8.52 -0.02 -9.12
CA ARG A 280 -7.44 0.78 -9.72
C ARG A 280 -7.65 2.27 -9.45
N ASN A 281 -8.90 2.71 -9.36
CA ASN A 281 -9.26 4.12 -9.13
C ASN A 281 -9.88 4.38 -7.76
N ASP A 282 -9.89 3.38 -6.87
CA ASP A 282 -10.29 3.55 -5.47
C ASP A 282 -9.36 4.54 -4.76
N LEU A 283 -9.85 5.11 -3.67
CA LEU A 283 -9.13 6.12 -2.90
C LEU A 283 -8.47 5.49 -1.69
N TRP A 284 -7.16 5.67 -1.58
CA TRP A 284 -6.42 5.38 -0.35
C TRP A 284 -6.74 6.45 0.69
N LEU A 285 -7.32 6.05 1.82
CA LEU A 285 -7.77 7.00 2.84
C LEU A 285 -6.59 7.56 3.63
N ARG A 286 -6.75 8.80 4.08
CA ARG A 286 -5.81 9.54 4.91
C ARG A 286 -6.46 9.97 6.21
N ASN A 287 -5.63 10.17 7.23
CA ASN A 287 -6.06 10.74 8.48
C ASN A 287 -6.77 12.09 8.23
N GLY A 288 -7.94 12.26 8.83
CA GLY A 288 -8.77 13.46 8.71
C GLY A 288 -9.69 13.49 7.48
N ASP A 289 -9.69 12.48 6.62
CA ASP A 289 -10.67 12.41 5.52
C ASP A 289 -12.10 12.35 6.08
N VAL A 290 -13.00 13.09 5.43
CA VAL A 290 -14.43 13.08 5.74
C VAL A 290 -15.20 12.55 4.54
N ILE A 291 -15.97 11.50 4.75
CA ILE A 291 -16.71 10.76 3.74
C ILE A 291 -18.19 11.03 3.95
N GLU A 292 -18.87 11.60 2.96
CA GLU A 292 -20.30 11.85 2.99
C GLU A 292 -21.01 10.89 2.03
N ILE A 293 -21.95 10.11 2.56
CA ILE A 293 -22.78 9.20 1.79
C ILE A 293 -24.17 9.82 1.67
N PRO A 294 -24.54 10.36 0.50
CA PRO A 294 -25.83 11.03 0.32
C PRO A 294 -26.99 10.03 0.33
N GLU A 295 -28.22 10.56 0.38
CA GLU A 295 -29.43 9.76 0.21
C GLU A 295 -29.81 9.60 -1.26
N LYS A 296 -30.52 8.52 -1.57
CA LYS A 296 -31.15 8.32 -2.87
C LYS A 296 -32.21 9.41 -3.11
N PRO A 297 -32.38 9.86 -4.36
CA PRO A 297 -33.49 10.73 -4.75
C PRO A 297 -34.85 10.13 -4.42
#